data_AF-A0AAN7U666-F1
#
_entry.id   AF-A0AAN7U666-F1
#
_cell.length_a   1.000
_cell.length_b   1.000
_cell.length_c   1.000
_cell.angle_alpha   90.00
_cell.angle_beta   90.00
_cell.angle_gamma   90.00
#
_symmetry.space_group_name_H-M   'P 1'
#
loop_
_entity.id
_entity.type
_entity.pdbx_description
1 polymer ?
#
loop_
_entity_poly.entity_id
_entity_poly.type
_entity_poly.pdbx_seq_one_letter_code
_entity_poly.pdbx_strand_id
1 'polypeptide(L)'
;MKINTKFFSILFFAISLLTCVPNVTSQTLSTTITLIVDFSSSTSYINNQCGGILVSGDTTVYPPCKSFKDAGNRARQYLNSGLAIPNSNSLTINVINTLSSPSISGESAQLGNLFGFCIIDILSTLSTSHAIADGTLSTSNFISLEEPTIPNNTYICSNGKLLRIRYIDFINWGKQTIIYTNINQIFNSYTKQTITLGFVLASYSNSIINVQPKGGVFEYGSVIFTSSSCSFSNIASSSSLPPLSFTGTNVNILATRFQYCTLNSSPFIYSNSGLFNMKLSSVVDSNIINNGYPFVKTLNVGDNFFYNNVNITNNIFSKFLLHQNDKINTPPSSTILHLFSIIIENNIITTDKNDPTNSFFSFQNYQGDSYTLSFQSLYSRENLILGNKSFISNQHSNITYRLSDLPSCFPIGMNTEYSYTEISGSNIDSNIPFAGNNSIFSYLTGGIFSIANTSNYDYCSSCLIIVDQDIKYNTL
;
A
#
# COMPACT_ATOMS: atom_id res chain seq x y z
N MET A 1 25.93 31.27 66.77
CA MET A 1 25.42 31.12 65.40
C MET A 1 23.92 30.85 65.47
N LYS A 2 23.06 31.85 65.24
CA LYS A 2 21.61 31.70 65.31
C LYS A 2 21.13 30.99 64.04
N ILE A 3 20.81 29.71 64.13
CA ILE A 3 20.25 28.95 63.02
C ILE A 3 18.86 29.53 62.74
N ASN A 4 18.69 30.09 61.54
CA ASN A 4 17.48 30.78 61.13
C ASN A 4 16.38 29.74 60.85
N THR A 5 15.55 29.46 61.86
CA THR A 5 14.50 28.43 61.85
C THR A 5 13.48 28.62 60.72
N LYS A 6 13.34 29.84 60.18
CA LYS A 6 12.52 30.14 59.00
C LYS A 6 13.09 29.51 57.72
N PHE A 7 14.41 29.43 57.59
CA PHE A 7 15.05 28.84 56.42
C PHE A 7 14.86 27.32 56.39
N PHE A 8 14.98 26.67 57.56
CA PHE A 8 14.76 25.23 57.69
C PHE A 8 13.30 24.82 57.43
N SER A 9 12.35 25.63 57.88
CA SER A 9 10.92 25.36 57.65
C SER A 9 10.53 25.55 56.18
N ILE A 10 11.09 26.54 55.47
CA ILE A 10 10.89 26.70 54.02
C ILE A 10 11.55 25.55 53.25
N LEU A 11 12.76 25.13 53.64
CA LEU A 11 13.46 24.01 53.00
C LEU A 11 12.69 22.69 53.20
N PHE A 12 12.17 22.45 54.41
CA PHE A 12 11.36 21.27 54.70
C PHE A 12 10.04 21.29 53.92
N PHE A 13 9.40 22.46 53.80
CA PHE A 13 8.19 22.62 53.00
C PHE A 13 8.45 22.38 51.51
N ALA A 14 9.57 22.88 50.98
CA ALA A 14 9.98 22.67 49.59
C ALA A 14 10.32 21.20 49.30
N ILE A 15 11.05 20.53 50.19
CA ILE A 15 11.35 19.09 50.07
C ILE A 15 10.06 18.28 50.17
N SER A 16 9.16 18.62 51.10
CA SER A 16 7.87 17.94 51.20
C SER A 16 6.97 18.18 49.99
N LEU A 17 7.00 19.37 49.35
CA LEU A 17 6.33 19.60 48.08
C LEU A 17 6.97 18.78 46.95
N LEU A 18 8.29 18.65 46.92
CA LEU A 18 9.00 17.85 45.92
C LEU A 18 8.81 16.34 46.13
N THR A 19 8.53 15.87 47.35
CA THR A 19 8.23 14.45 47.65
C THR A 19 6.73 14.12 47.63
N CYS A 20 5.85 15.12 47.82
CA CYS A 20 4.39 14.97 47.79
C CYS A 20 3.75 15.39 46.48
N VAL A 21 4.47 16.07 45.57
CA VAL A 21 4.16 15.91 44.15
C VAL A 21 4.52 14.46 43.87
N PRO A 22 3.54 13.55 43.69
CA PRO A 22 3.88 12.19 43.32
C PRO A 22 4.82 12.32 42.12
N ASN A 23 5.87 11.51 42.11
CA ASN A 23 6.49 11.10 40.87
C ASN A 23 5.34 10.63 39.95
N VAL A 24 4.77 11.55 39.19
CA VAL A 24 4.04 11.27 37.96
C VAL A 24 5.12 10.97 36.92
N THR A 25 6.05 10.08 37.28
CA THR A 25 6.61 9.14 36.33
C THR A 25 5.39 8.49 35.71
N SER A 26 5.13 8.85 34.47
CA SER A 26 4.17 8.28 33.55
C SER A 26 4.00 6.78 33.79
N GLN A 27 3.12 6.39 34.72
CA GLN A 27 2.49 5.09 34.66
C GLN A 27 1.50 5.23 33.50
N THR A 28 1.99 4.99 32.29
CA THR A 28 1.16 4.69 31.13
C THR A 28 0.46 3.37 31.45
N LEU A 29 -0.61 3.45 32.24
CA LEU A 29 -1.60 2.39 32.35
C LEU A 29 -2.17 2.23 30.95
N SER A 30 -1.80 1.13 30.29
CA SER A 30 -2.46 0.69 29.06
C SER A 30 -3.51 -0.34 29.47
N THR A 31 -4.73 -0.13 29.02
CA THR A 31 -5.79 -1.12 29.17
C THR A 31 -5.91 -1.91 27.88
N THR A 32 -5.80 -3.23 28.00
CA THR A 32 -6.02 -4.17 26.90
C THR A 32 -7.32 -4.92 27.13
N ILE A 33 -8.21 -4.87 26.15
CA ILE A 33 -9.39 -5.72 26.10
C ILE A 33 -9.09 -6.91 25.20
N THR A 34 -9.42 -8.12 25.66
CA THR A 34 -9.35 -9.32 24.82
C THR A 34 -10.75 -9.87 24.59
N LEU A 35 -11.25 -9.73 23.38
CA LEU A 35 -12.51 -10.31 22.94
C LEU A 35 -12.27 -11.64 22.25
N ILE A 36 -13.06 -12.65 22.61
CA ILE A 36 -13.06 -13.96 21.94
C ILE A 36 -14.29 -14.03 21.05
N VAL A 37 -14.08 -14.39 19.78
CA VAL A 37 -15.14 -14.64 18.81
C VAL A 37 -15.15 -16.12 18.47
N ASP A 38 -16.27 -16.81 18.71
CA ASP A 38 -16.45 -18.22 18.41
C ASP A 38 -17.79 -18.41 17.70
N PHE A 39 -17.72 -18.69 16.40
CA PHE A 39 -18.91 -18.85 15.54
C PHE A 39 -19.69 -20.13 15.83
N SER A 40 -19.08 -21.09 16.54
CA SER A 40 -19.71 -22.36 16.92
C SER A 40 -20.41 -22.28 18.29
N SER A 41 -20.18 -21.21 19.05
CA SER A 41 -20.70 -21.07 20.40
C SER A 41 -22.23 -21.08 20.44
N SER A 42 -22.79 -22.05 21.16
CA SER A 42 -24.22 -22.13 21.44
C SER A 42 -24.63 -21.33 22.68
N THR A 43 -23.67 -20.90 23.51
CA THR A 43 -23.90 -20.22 24.79
C THR A 43 -24.79 -18.99 24.61
N SER A 44 -25.88 -18.88 25.35
CA SER A 44 -26.76 -17.71 25.28
C SER A 44 -26.14 -16.51 26.00
N TYR A 45 -26.32 -15.32 25.42
CA TYR A 45 -26.05 -14.05 26.10
C TYR A 45 -27.05 -13.00 25.62
N ILE A 46 -27.36 -12.04 26.48
CA ILE A 46 -28.12 -10.85 26.08
C ILE A 46 -27.13 -9.90 25.41
N ASN A 47 -27.56 -9.23 24.34
CA ASN A 47 -26.77 -8.29 23.55
C ASN A 47 -25.77 -7.51 24.42
N ASN A 48 -24.49 -7.54 24.02
CA ASN A 48 -23.36 -6.91 24.68
C ASN A 48 -22.80 -7.55 25.95
N GLN A 49 -23.25 -8.74 26.31
CA GLN A 49 -22.67 -9.57 27.38
C GLN A 49 -21.78 -10.68 26.83
N CYS A 50 -21.05 -10.41 25.74
CA CYS A 50 -20.06 -11.32 25.19
C CYS A 50 -18.66 -10.69 25.23
N GLY A 51 -17.64 -11.50 24.96
CA GLY A 51 -16.31 -11.01 24.62
C GLY A 51 -15.22 -11.25 25.67
N GLY A 52 -15.26 -12.35 26.42
CA GLY A 52 -14.11 -12.76 27.24
C GLY A 52 -13.80 -11.83 28.41
N ILE A 53 -12.54 -11.38 28.55
CA ILE A 53 -12.03 -10.61 29.71
C ILE A 53 -11.88 -9.13 29.35
N LEU A 54 -12.50 -8.25 30.14
CA LEU A 54 -12.53 -6.80 29.87
C LEU A 54 -11.24 -6.05 30.24
N VAL A 55 -10.53 -6.48 31.29
CA VAL A 55 -9.32 -5.83 31.81
C VAL A 55 -8.41 -6.89 32.44
N SER A 56 -7.09 -6.78 32.25
CA SER A 56 -6.11 -7.58 33.00
C SER A 56 -6.18 -7.25 34.50
N GLY A 57 -6.98 -8.00 35.25
CA GLY A 57 -7.24 -7.78 36.68
C GLY A 57 -8.71 -7.95 37.09
N ASP A 58 -9.63 -7.97 36.13
CA ASP A 58 -11.05 -8.29 36.37
C ASP A 58 -11.27 -9.81 36.25
N THR A 59 -11.94 -10.41 37.23
CA THR A 59 -12.25 -11.84 37.25
C THR A 59 -13.49 -12.19 36.44
N THR A 60 -14.20 -11.20 35.91
CA THR A 60 -15.46 -11.40 35.19
C THR A 60 -15.19 -11.94 33.78
N VAL A 61 -15.47 -13.22 33.56
CA VAL A 61 -15.34 -13.89 32.25
C VAL A 61 -16.69 -13.89 31.55
N TYR A 62 -16.78 -13.20 30.42
CA TYR A 62 -17.96 -13.23 29.55
C TYR A 62 -17.89 -14.38 28.55
N PRO A 63 -19.04 -14.94 28.11
CA PRO A 63 -19.06 -15.92 27.02
C PRO A 63 -18.48 -15.33 25.72
N PRO A 64 -17.99 -16.16 24.78
CA PRO A 64 -17.45 -15.68 23.51
C PRO A 64 -18.55 -15.05 22.64
N CYS A 65 -18.18 -14.05 21.85
CA CYS A 65 -19.07 -13.42 20.88
C CYS A 65 -19.32 -14.36 19.70
N LYS A 66 -20.57 -14.41 19.23
CA LYS A 66 -21.00 -15.25 18.09
C LYS A 66 -20.76 -14.59 16.73
N SER A 67 -20.38 -13.32 16.71
CA SER A 67 -20.18 -12.56 15.49
C SER A 67 -19.12 -11.48 15.65
N PHE A 68 -18.57 -11.01 14.51
CA PHE A 68 -17.73 -9.82 14.50
C PHE A 68 -18.53 -8.58 14.94
N LYS A 69 -19.80 -8.47 14.55
CA LYS A 69 -20.68 -7.37 14.97
C LYS A 69 -20.82 -7.25 16.48
N ASP A 70 -21.00 -8.38 17.16
CA ASP A 70 -21.10 -8.41 18.62
C ASP A 70 -19.78 -7.97 19.29
N ALA A 71 -18.65 -8.45 18.77
CA ALA A 71 -17.33 -8.03 19.26
C ALA A 71 -17.10 -6.52 19.03
N GLY A 72 -17.47 -6.00 17.85
CA GLY A 72 -17.39 -4.58 17.54
C GLY A 72 -18.27 -3.73 18.45
N ASN A 73 -19.51 -4.16 18.71
CA ASN A 73 -20.41 -3.49 19.65
C ASN A 73 -19.83 -3.47 21.06
N ARG A 74 -19.28 -4.59 21.51
CA ARG A 74 -18.65 -4.70 22.83
C ARG A 74 -17.44 -3.78 22.96
N ALA A 75 -16.57 -3.75 21.94
CA ALA A 75 -15.42 -2.87 21.90
C ALA A 75 -15.82 -1.38 22.01
N ARG A 76 -16.85 -0.96 21.26
CA ARG A 76 -17.37 0.42 21.34
C ARG A 76 -18.01 0.75 22.69
N GLN A 77 -18.70 -0.20 23.31
CA GLN A 77 -19.26 0.01 24.65
C GLN A 77 -18.18 0.24 25.69
N TYR A 78 -17.08 -0.50 25.61
CA TYR A 78 -15.94 -0.27 26.49
C TYR A 78 -15.40 1.16 26.34
N LEU A 79 -15.20 1.63 25.10
CA LEU A 79 -14.75 3.01 24.85
C LEU A 79 -15.69 4.05 25.49
N ASN A 80 -17.00 3.76 25.54
CA ASN A 80 -18.02 4.64 26.12
C ASN A 80 -18.27 4.42 27.62
N SER A 81 -17.61 3.44 28.26
CA SER A 81 -17.89 3.06 29.65
C SER A 81 -17.26 3.98 30.71
N GLY A 82 -16.34 4.85 30.31
CA GLY A 82 -15.51 5.65 31.23
C GLY A 82 -14.32 4.87 31.84
N LEU A 83 -14.20 3.56 31.58
CA LEU A 83 -13.06 2.73 31.99
C LEU A 83 -11.90 2.77 31.00
N ALA A 84 -12.16 3.19 29.77
CA ALA A 84 -11.16 3.34 28.73
C ALA A 84 -10.19 4.46 29.11
N ILE A 85 -8.89 4.18 29.15
CA ILE A 85 -7.89 5.21 29.40
C ILE A 85 -7.67 5.94 28.07
N PRO A 86 -8.01 7.25 27.99
CA PRO A 86 -7.73 8.04 26.80
C PRO A 86 -6.27 7.86 26.39
N ASN A 87 -5.99 7.71 25.10
CA ASN A 87 -4.63 7.65 24.53
C ASN A 87 -3.80 6.36 24.73
N SER A 88 -4.31 5.31 25.39
CA SER A 88 -3.55 4.04 25.59
C SER A 88 -4.34 2.74 25.39
N ASN A 89 -5.59 2.81 24.92
CA ASN A 89 -6.46 1.62 24.78
C ASN A 89 -5.97 0.67 23.69
N SER A 90 -5.96 -0.61 23.99
CA SER A 90 -5.69 -1.68 23.04
C SER A 90 -6.82 -2.71 23.02
N LEU A 91 -7.07 -3.26 21.83
CA LEU A 91 -8.08 -4.27 21.56
C LEU A 91 -7.44 -5.45 20.86
N THR A 92 -7.65 -6.64 21.41
CA THR A 92 -7.32 -7.91 20.77
C THR A 92 -8.60 -8.68 20.53
N ILE A 93 -8.85 -9.10 19.30
CA ILE A 93 -9.95 -9.97 18.89
C ILE A 93 -9.36 -11.31 18.47
N ASN A 94 -9.56 -12.32 19.30
CA ASN A 94 -9.15 -13.69 19.06
C ASN A 94 -10.32 -14.46 18.45
N VAL A 95 -10.18 -14.86 17.18
CA VAL A 95 -11.17 -15.66 16.47
C VAL A 95 -10.85 -17.14 16.67
N ILE A 96 -11.77 -17.88 17.27
CA ILE A 96 -11.73 -19.33 17.38
C ILE A 96 -12.33 -19.89 16.10
N ASN A 97 -11.48 -20.57 15.33
CA ASN A 97 -11.87 -21.13 14.04
C ASN A 97 -11.43 -22.59 13.94
N THR A 98 -12.39 -23.48 13.79
CA THR A 98 -12.20 -24.93 13.60
C THR A 98 -12.46 -25.29 12.14
N LEU A 99 -12.06 -26.49 11.70
CA LEU A 99 -12.31 -26.96 10.33
C LEU A 99 -13.81 -26.96 9.94
N SER A 100 -14.70 -27.01 10.93
CA SER A 100 -16.16 -27.00 10.76
C SER A 100 -16.81 -25.64 11.09
N SER A 101 -16.03 -24.61 11.37
CA SER A 101 -16.59 -23.31 11.74
C SER A 101 -17.35 -22.70 10.55
N PRO A 102 -18.60 -22.25 10.74
CA PRO A 102 -19.40 -21.68 9.66
C PRO A 102 -18.84 -20.32 9.21
N SER A 103 -19.09 -19.95 7.95
CA SER A 103 -18.88 -18.59 7.49
C SER A 103 -19.86 -17.64 8.19
N ILE A 104 -19.41 -16.43 8.51
CA ILE A 104 -20.31 -15.37 9.00
C ILE A 104 -20.67 -14.44 7.86
N SER A 105 -21.97 -14.35 7.58
CA SER A 105 -22.50 -13.50 6.51
C SER A 105 -23.24 -12.26 7.02
N GLY A 106 -23.23 -11.21 6.21
CA GLY A 106 -24.11 -10.03 6.37
C GLY A 106 -23.65 -9.06 7.45
N GLU A 107 -24.59 -8.38 8.12
CA GLU A 107 -24.23 -7.39 9.16
C GLU A 107 -23.37 -8.01 10.27
N SER A 108 -23.58 -9.29 10.58
CA SER A 108 -22.80 -10.04 11.58
C SER A 108 -21.31 -10.13 11.24
N ALA A 109 -20.93 -9.95 9.98
CA ALA A 109 -19.54 -9.99 9.54
C ALA A 109 -18.77 -8.70 9.83
N GLN A 110 -19.44 -7.58 10.16
CA GLN A 110 -18.82 -6.26 10.30
C GLN A 110 -18.37 -5.98 11.74
N LEU A 111 -17.16 -5.45 11.94
CA LEU A 111 -16.73 -4.89 13.23
C LEU A 111 -17.26 -3.45 13.42
N GLY A 112 -17.28 -2.65 12.36
CA GLY A 112 -17.68 -1.23 12.39
C GLY A 112 -16.53 -0.28 12.76
N ASN A 113 -16.86 0.93 13.24
CA ASN A 113 -15.85 1.94 13.57
C ASN A 113 -15.16 1.65 14.92
N LEU A 114 -13.83 1.55 14.88
CA LEU A 114 -12.96 1.28 16.03
C LEU A 114 -11.90 2.37 16.26
N PHE A 115 -12.12 3.58 15.72
CA PHE A 115 -11.19 4.70 15.82
C PHE A 115 -10.70 5.01 17.26
N GLY A 116 -11.48 4.75 18.32
CA GLY A 116 -11.08 5.07 19.70
C GLY A 116 -9.93 4.22 20.27
N PHE A 117 -9.52 3.14 19.59
CA PHE A 117 -8.39 2.30 20.01
C PHE A 117 -7.07 2.75 19.39
N CYS A 118 -5.98 2.59 20.15
CA CYS A 118 -4.63 2.83 19.67
C CYS A 118 -4.01 1.60 19.02
N ILE A 119 -4.28 0.42 19.56
CA ILE A 119 -3.83 -0.84 18.99
C ILE A 119 -5.05 -1.72 18.79
N ILE A 120 -5.23 -2.25 17.59
CA ILE A 120 -6.28 -3.20 17.23
C ILE A 120 -5.61 -4.40 16.58
N ASP A 121 -5.71 -5.55 17.23
CA ASP A 121 -5.23 -6.83 16.73
C ASP A 121 -6.41 -7.76 16.48
N ILE A 122 -6.56 -8.24 15.26
CA ILE A 122 -7.57 -9.23 14.87
C ILE A 122 -6.84 -10.44 14.33
N LEU A 123 -6.93 -11.58 15.03
CA LEU A 123 -6.21 -12.79 14.66
C LEU A 123 -7.06 -14.06 14.83
N SER A 124 -6.91 -15.00 13.91
CA SER A 124 -7.32 -16.40 14.14
C SER A 124 -6.35 -17.07 15.11
N THR A 125 -6.89 -17.79 16.09
CA THR A 125 -6.11 -18.48 17.14
C THR A 125 -5.33 -19.69 16.63
N LEU A 126 -5.74 -20.27 15.50
CA LEU A 126 -5.04 -21.37 14.85
C LEU A 126 -4.39 -20.87 13.56
N SER A 127 -3.06 -20.85 13.50
CA SER A 127 -2.29 -20.35 12.34
C SER A 127 -2.45 -21.18 11.07
N THR A 128 -3.12 -22.34 11.16
CA THR A 128 -3.39 -23.24 10.03
C THR A 128 -4.82 -23.12 9.50
N SER A 129 -5.70 -22.34 10.14
CA SER A 129 -7.08 -22.14 9.70
C SER A 129 -7.42 -20.65 9.57
N HIS A 130 -8.10 -20.31 8.49
CA HIS A 130 -8.53 -18.95 8.19
C HIS A 130 -10.00 -18.77 8.56
N ALA A 131 -10.32 -17.74 9.33
CA ALA A 131 -11.72 -17.41 9.62
C ALA A 131 -12.36 -16.70 8.43
N ILE A 132 -13.56 -17.11 8.03
CA ILE A 132 -14.23 -16.56 6.85
C ILE A 132 -15.25 -15.47 7.25
N ALA A 133 -15.02 -14.25 6.79
CA ALA A 133 -15.91 -13.10 6.89
C ALA A 133 -16.58 -12.81 5.54
N ASP A 134 -17.84 -13.20 5.40
CA ASP A 134 -18.64 -13.10 4.18
C ASP A 134 -19.44 -11.78 4.13
N GLY A 135 -19.06 -10.93 3.19
CA GLY A 135 -19.64 -9.61 2.95
C GLY A 135 -20.88 -9.60 2.05
N THR A 136 -21.43 -10.75 1.63
CA THR A 136 -22.51 -10.82 0.61
C THR A 136 -23.72 -9.92 0.93
N LEU A 137 -24.11 -9.84 2.20
CA LEU A 137 -25.22 -9.01 2.68
C LEU A 137 -24.74 -7.78 3.48
N SER A 138 -23.45 -7.45 3.38
CA SER A 138 -22.83 -6.34 4.12
C SER A 138 -23.19 -4.99 3.49
N THR A 139 -23.69 -4.08 4.31
CA THR A 139 -24.05 -2.70 3.93
C THR A 139 -23.00 -1.65 4.28
N SER A 140 -21.91 -2.05 4.96
CA SER A 140 -20.86 -1.15 5.43
C SER A 140 -19.48 -1.80 5.31
N ASN A 141 -18.43 -1.13 5.78
CA ASN A 141 -17.06 -1.65 5.79
C ASN A 141 -16.87 -2.73 6.86
N PHE A 142 -15.88 -3.63 6.71
CA PHE A 142 -15.57 -4.61 7.76
C PHE A 142 -15.10 -3.88 9.01
N ILE A 143 -14.12 -3.01 8.84
CA ILE A 143 -13.60 -2.15 9.89
C ILE A 143 -13.42 -0.73 9.32
N SER A 144 -13.79 0.26 10.12
CA SER A 144 -13.43 1.65 9.85
C SER A 144 -12.61 2.28 10.97
N LEU A 145 -11.67 3.13 10.57
CA LEU A 145 -10.91 4.03 11.42
C LEU A 145 -11.24 5.45 10.99
N GLU A 146 -12.52 5.81 11.14
CA GLU A 146 -13.03 7.10 10.76
C GLU A 146 -13.14 8.00 11.99
N GLU A 147 -12.49 9.15 11.94
CA GLU A 147 -12.57 10.14 13.00
C GLU A 147 -14.00 10.70 13.11
N PRO A 148 -14.61 10.77 14.29
CA PRO A 148 -15.96 11.31 14.47
C PRO A 148 -16.05 12.78 14.05
N THR A 149 -17.24 13.24 13.64
CA THR A 149 -17.49 14.57 13.06
C THR A 149 -17.08 15.72 13.99
N ILE A 150 -17.17 15.52 15.30
CA ILE A 150 -16.70 16.45 16.31
C ILE A 150 -15.28 16.01 16.71
N PRO A 151 -14.24 16.82 16.46
CA PRO A 151 -12.86 16.48 16.79
C PRO A 151 -12.76 16.17 18.28
N ASN A 152 -12.34 14.96 18.62
CA ASN A 152 -12.14 14.57 20.00
C ASN A 152 -10.66 14.39 20.28
N ASN A 153 -10.04 15.43 20.83
CA ASN A 153 -8.61 15.45 21.20
C ASN A 153 -8.24 14.44 22.31
N THR A 154 -9.20 13.70 22.86
CA THR A 154 -8.94 12.66 23.88
C THR A 154 -8.48 11.30 23.32
N TYR A 155 -8.32 11.13 22.01
CA TYR A 155 -7.91 9.85 21.41
C TYR A 155 -6.53 9.89 20.70
N ILE A 156 -5.61 10.74 21.14
CA ILE A 156 -4.25 10.85 20.59
C ILE A 156 -3.37 9.73 21.15
N CYS A 157 -3.08 8.72 20.34
CA CYS A 157 -2.25 7.59 20.74
C CYS A 157 -0.77 7.96 20.87
N SER A 158 -0.22 7.87 22.08
CA SER A 158 1.17 8.25 22.40
C SER A 158 2.24 7.50 21.60
N ASN A 159 2.00 6.21 21.34
CA ASN A 159 2.90 5.34 20.54
C ASN A 159 2.37 5.09 19.12
N GLY A 160 1.38 5.88 18.72
CA GLY A 160 0.72 5.80 17.44
C GLY A 160 -0.40 4.77 17.32
N LYS A 161 -1.07 4.77 16.16
CA LYS A 161 -2.20 3.89 15.85
C LYS A 161 -1.77 2.68 15.04
N LEU A 162 -2.17 1.48 15.46
CA LEU A 162 -1.83 0.23 14.81
C LEU A 162 -3.09 -0.62 14.60
N LEU A 163 -3.33 -1.03 13.35
CA LEU A 163 -4.30 -2.07 12.99
C LEU A 163 -3.54 -3.27 12.42
N ARG A 164 -3.71 -4.46 13.00
CA ARG A 164 -3.18 -5.72 12.47
C ARG A 164 -4.31 -6.72 12.26
N ILE A 165 -4.41 -7.27 11.06
CA ILE A 165 -5.35 -8.35 10.73
C ILE A 165 -4.56 -9.56 10.22
N ARG A 166 -4.81 -10.73 10.80
CA ARG A 166 -4.13 -11.98 10.43
C ARG A 166 -5.06 -13.18 10.31
N TYR A 167 -4.82 -14.02 9.31
CA TYR A 167 -5.53 -15.29 9.11
C TYR A 167 -7.06 -15.15 8.98
N ILE A 168 -7.50 -14.13 8.24
CA ILE A 168 -8.91 -13.87 7.94
C ILE A 168 -9.10 -13.88 6.43
N ASP A 169 -10.16 -14.55 5.98
CA ASP A 169 -10.60 -14.60 4.59
C ASP A 169 -11.83 -13.71 4.41
N PHE A 170 -11.70 -12.69 3.57
CA PHE A 170 -12.80 -11.81 3.21
C PHE A 170 -13.37 -12.24 1.86
N ILE A 171 -14.66 -12.56 1.82
CA ILE A 171 -15.34 -12.98 0.58
C ILE A 171 -16.54 -12.08 0.31
N ASN A 172 -16.84 -11.80 -0.96
CA ASN A 172 -18.08 -11.14 -1.40
C ASN A 172 -18.34 -9.74 -0.81
N TRP A 173 -17.31 -8.91 -0.58
CA TRP A 173 -17.51 -7.55 -0.04
C TRP A 173 -18.05 -6.55 -1.05
N GLY A 174 -18.20 -6.95 -2.32
CA GLY A 174 -18.81 -6.13 -3.36
C GLY A 174 -18.21 -4.73 -3.41
N LYS A 175 -19.06 -3.69 -3.38
CA LYS A 175 -18.64 -2.28 -3.43
C LYS A 175 -18.19 -1.70 -2.08
N GLN A 176 -18.40 -2.41 -0.97
CA GLN A 176 -17.97 -1.92 0.34
C GLN A 176 -16.47 -2.15 0.52
N THR A 177 -15.80 -1.25 1.23
CA THR A 177 -14.37 -1.39 1.49
C THR A 177 -14.17 -2.28 2.70
N ILE A 178 -13.29 -3.27 2.65
CA ILE A 178 -13.00 -4.09 3.84
C ILE A 178 -12.39 -3.20 4.94
N ILE A 179 -11.33 -2.46 4.62
CA ILE A 179 -10.64 -1.56 5.57
C ILE A 179 -10.73 -0.12 5.09
N TYR A 180 -11.48 0.69 5.83
CA TYR A 180 -11.65 2.10 5.53
C TYR A 180 -10.99 2.99 6.58
N THR A 181 -10.16 3.93 6.14
CA THR A 181 -9.51 4.92 7.01
C THR A 181 -9.83 6.33 6.52
N ASN A 182 -10.31 7.18 7.43
CA ASN A 182 -10.65 8.57 7.16
C ASN A 182 -10.33 9.44 8.39
N ILE A 183 -9.11 9.97 8.46
CA ILE A 183 -8.59 10.68 9.64
C ILE A 183 -7.96 12.01 9.25
N ASN A 184 -8.05 13.02 10.13
CA ASN A 184 -7.43 14.32 9.87
C ASN A 184 -5.89 14.21 9.86
N GLN A 185 -5.23 14.96 8.97
CA GLN A 185 -3.76 14.97 8.89
C GLN A 185 -3.09 15.38 10.20
N ILE A 186 -3.62 16.38 10.91
CA ILE A 186 -3.08 16.81 12.21
C ILE A 186 -3.09 15.63 13.17
N PHE A 187 -4.21 14.92 13.26
CA PHE A 187 -4.34 13.74 14.09
C PHE A 187 -3.34 12.65 13.69
N ASN A 188 -3.18 12.42 12.38
CA ASN A 188 -2.25 11.42 11.87
C ASN A 188 -0.78 11.79 12.16
N SER A 189 -0.39 13.06 12.03
CA SER A 189 0.98 13.52 12.31
C SER A 189 1.44 13.22 13.75
N TYR A 190 0.51 13.31 14.71
CA TYR A 190 0.79 12.93 16.11
C TYR A 190 0.80 11.42 16.33
N THR A 191 0.04 10.66 15.55
CA THR A 191 -0.26 9.25 15.85
C THR A 191 0.30 8.24 14.84
N LYS A 192 0.96 8.64 13.75
CA LYS A 192 1.65 7.76 12.78
C LYS A 192 0.92 6.43 12.55
N GLN A 193 -0.18 6.45 11.82
CA GLN A 193 -1.00 5.25 11.65
C GLN A 193 -0.25 4.15 10.89
N THR A 194 -0.34 2.91 11.38
CA THR A 194 0.16 1.71 10.74
C THR A 194 -0.97 0.71 10.54
N ILE A 195 -1.08 0.17 9.33
CA ILE A 195 -2.03 -0.90 8.97
C ILE A 195 -1.20 -2.08 8.44
N THR A 196 -1.37 -3.26 9.04
CA THR A 196 -0.68 -4.49 8.63
C THR A 196 -1.66 -5.61 8.36
N LEU A 197 -1.52 -6.23 7.18
CA LEU A 197 -2.19 -7.48 6.82
C LEU A 197 -1.16 -8.62 6.73
N GLY A 198 -1.45 -9.75 7.36
CA GLY A 198 -0.61 -10.94 7.30
C GLY A 198 -1.43 -12.19 7.06
N PHE A 199 -1.15 -12.96 6.00
CA PHE A 199 -1.93 -14.17 5.68
C PHE A 199 -3.44 -13.89 5.54
N VAL A 200 -3.78 -12.79 4.86
CA VAL A 200 -5.17 -12.42 4.57
C VAL A 200 -5.51 -12.80 3.13
N LEU A 201 -6.67 -13.40 2.92
CA LEU A 201 -7.23 -13.60 1.59
C LEU A 201 -8.40 -12.64 1.39
N ALA A 202 -8.49 -11.99 0.22
CA ALA A 202 -9.70 -11.28 -0.16
C ALA A 202 -10.15 -11.69 -1.58
N SER A 203 -11.44 -11.99 -1.71
CA SER A 203 -12.02 -12.40 -2.98
C SER A 203 -13.40 -11.79 -3.25
N TYR A 204 -13.77 -11.73 -4.54
CA TYR A 204 -15.07 -11.22 -5.00
C TYR A 204 -15.44 -9.86 -4.39
N SER A 205 -14.46 -8.96 -4.38
CA SER A 205 -14.55 -7.62 -3.79
C SER A 205 -14.10 -6.58 -4.81
N ASN A 206 -14.65 -5.37 -4.73
CA ASN A 206 -14.26 -4.26 -5.59
C ASN A 206 -13.35 -3.25 -4.88
N SER A 207 -13.48 -3.15 -3.55
CA SER A 207 -12.67 -2.28 -2.70
C SER A 207 -12.20 -3.07 -1.48
N ILE A 208 -10.89 -3.12 -1.26
CA ILE A 208 -10.28 -3.88 -0.16
C ILE A 208 -9.78 -2.89 0.88
N ILE A 209 -9.00 -1.90 0.46
CA ILE A 209 -8.43 -0.89 1.35
C ILE A 209 -8.59 0.48 0.74
N ASN A 210 -9.10 1.41 1.54
CA ASN A 210 -9.14 2.82 1.21
C ASN A 210 -8.61 3.65 2.37
N VAL A 211 -7.46 4.30 2.15
CA VAL A 211 -6.85 5.24 3.09
C VAL A 211 -6.91 6.64 2.51
N GLN A 212 -7.70 7.51 3.15
CA GLN A 212 -7.90 8.89 2.71
C GLN A 212 -7.89 9.89 3.87
N PRO A 213 -7.46 11.14 3.64
CA PRO A 213 -7.49 12.19 4.65
C PRO A 213 -8.93 12.66 4.89
N LYS A 214 -9.25 12.92 6.16
CA LYS A 214 -10.46 13.62 6.53
C LYS A 214 -10.26 15.12 6.32
N GLY A 215 -10.61 15.58 5.12
CA GLY A 215 -10.36 16.95 4.67
C GLY A 215 -8.87 17.22 4.43
N GLY A 216 -8.56 18.27 3.67
CA GLY A 216 -7.18 18.66 3.36
C GLY A 216 -6.40 17.61 2.54
N VAL A 217 -5.08 17.57 2.75
CA VAL A 217 -4.14 16.64 2.11
C VAL A 217 -3.36 15.94 3.21
N PHE A 218 -3.13 14.63 3.09
CA PHE A 218 -2.20 13.96 3.98
C PHE A 218 -0.76 14.38 3.68
N GLU A 219 0.05 14.52 4.73
CA GLU A 219 1.49 14.65 4.56
C GLU A 219 2.06 13.35 4.01
N TYR A 220 3.19 13.51 3.33
CA TYR A 220 3.95 12.44 2.76
C TYR A 220 4.30 11.35 3.79
N GLY A 221 3.89 10.11 3.53
CA GLY A 221 4.22 8.97 4.38
C GLY A 221 3.60 8.99 5.78
N SER A 222 2.54 9.77 5.96
CA SER A 222 1.82 9.91 7.23
C SER A 222 1.16 8.60 7.70
N VAL A 223 0.80 7.70 6.78
CA VAL A 223 0.31 6.35 7.09
C VAL A 223 1.32 5.31 6.59
N ILE A 224 1.54 4.22 7.32
CA ILE A 224 2.30 3.05 6.85
C ILE A 224 1.32 1.91 6.59
N PHE A 225 1.31 1.39 5.37
CA PHE A 225 0.58 0.18 5.03
C PHE A 225 1.55 -0.95 4.70
N THR A 226 1.34 -2.14 5.29
CA THR A 226 2.11 -3.34 4.96
C THR A 226 1.18 -4.52 4.70
N SER A 227 1.36 -5.22 3.59
CA SER A 227 0.77 -6.55 3.36
C SER A 227 1.88 -7.59 3.26
N SER A 228 1.70 -8.75 3.90
CA SER A 228 2.65 -9.86 3.85
C SER A 228 1.91 -11.19 3.67
N SER A 229 2.32 -11.98 2.68
CA SER A 229 1.76 -13.32 2.46
C SER A 229 0.24 -13.30 2.24
N CYS A 230 -0.28 -12.23 1.63
CA CYS A 230 -1.70 -12.08 1.33
C CYS A 230 -2.04 -12.60 -0.07
N SER A 231 -3.32 -12.91 -0.31
CA SER A 231 -3.83 -13.23 -1.65
C SER A 231 -5.06 -12.41 -1.98
N PHE A 232 -5.09 -11.84 -3.18
CA PHE A 232 -6.20 -11.10 -3.73
C PHE A 232 -6.65 -11.80 -5.00
N SER A 233 -7.88 -12.33 -5.01
CA SER A 233 -8.35 -13.16 -6.11
C SER A 233 -9.76 -12.83 -6.57
N ASN A 234 -10.04 -12.92 -7.86
CA ASN A 234 -11.39 -12.62 -8.40
C ASN A 234 -11.86 -11.20 -8.02
N ILE A 235 -10.95 -10.23 -8.02
CA ILE A 235 -11.24 -8.82 -7.72
C ILE A 235 -11.69 -8.13 -9.00
N ALA A 236 -12.78 -7.35 -8.91
CA ALA A 236 -13.32 -6.58 -10.03
C ALA A 236 -13.22 -5.08 -9.73
N SER A 237 -12.57 -4.30 -10.59
CA SER A 237 -12.43 -2.86 -10.34
C SER A 237 -13.79 -2.14 -10.46
N SER A 238 -14.00 -1.11 -9.63
CA SER A 238 -15.14 -0.18 -9.78
C SER A 238 -14.66 1.17 -10.32
N SER A 239 -15.55 1.91 -11.01
CA SER A 239 -15.22 3.26 -11.51
C SER A 239 -15.06 4.29 -10.39
N SER A 240 -15.62 4.03 -9.21
CA SER A 240 -15.55 4.95 -8.07
C SER A 240 -14.25 4.85 -7.29
N LEU A 241 -13.75 3.62 -7.08
CA LEU A 241 -12.59 3.36 -6.20
C LEU A 241 -11.77 2.15 -6.72
N PRO A 242 -10.43 2.30 -6.82
CA PRO A 242 -9.48 1.20 -6.97
C PRO A 242 -9.60 0.18 -5.82
N PRO A 243 -9.32 -1.12 -6.05
CA PRO A 243 -9.26 -2.14 -5.00
C PRO A 243 -8.35 -1.78 -3.82
N LEU A 244 -7.17 -1.24 -4.11
CA LEU A 244 -6.23 -0.72 -3.12
C LEU A 244 -5.98 0.77 -3.41
N SER A 245 -6.55 1.64 -2.58
CA SER A 245 -6.47 3.09 -2.71
C SER A 245 -5.78 3.72 -1.51
N PHE A 246 -4.68 4.43 -1.77
CA PHE A 246 -3.85 5.04 -0.73
C PHE A 246 -3.59 6.51 -1.05
N THR A 247 -3.89 7.39 -0.09
CA THR A 247 -3.41 8.77 -0.09
C THR A 247 -2.46 8.94 1.10
N GLY A 248 -1.37 9.70 0.98
CA GLY A 248 -0.53 10.04 2.14
C GLY A 248 0.30 8.89 2.72
N THR A 249 0.42 7.76 2.02
CA THR A 249 0.80 6.47 2.63
C THR A 249 2.14 5.96 2.11
N ASN A 250 2.95 5.41 3.01
CA ASN A 250 4.08 4.53 2.72
C ASN A 250 3.56 3.10 2.57
N VAL A 251 3.44 2.65 1.33
CA VAL A 251 2.89 1.33 0.97
C VAL A 251 4.02 0.31 0.85
N ASN A 252 3.90 -0.84 1.50
CA ASN A 252 4.82 -1.96 1.38
C ASN A 252 4.06 -3.28 1.13
N ILE A 253 4.18 -3.82 -0.08
CA ILE A 253 3.53 -5.07 -0.47
C ILE A 253 4.58 -6.18 -0.56
N LEU A 254 4.43 -7.22 0.27
CA LEU A 254 5.37 -8.32 0.44
C LEU A 254 4.74 -9.68 0.17
N ALA A 255 5.40 -10.53 -0.63
CA ALA A 255 4.99 -11.91 -0.88
C ALA A 255 3.48 -12.07 -1.14
N THR A 256 2.90 -11.15 -1.91
CA THR A 256 1.45 -11.06 -2.10
C THR A 256 1.10 -11.62 -3.49
N ARG A 257 0.03 -12.42 -3.57
CA ARG A 257 -0.50 -12.96 -4.84
C ARG A 257 -1.72 -12.16 -5.31
N PHE A 258 -1.76 -11.79 -6.57
CA PHE A 258 -2.88 -11.17 -7.27
C PHE A 258 -3.29 -12.09 -8.42
N GLN A 259 -4.49 -12.67 -8.38
CA GLN A 259 -4.90 -13.70 -9.34
C GLN A 259 -6.33 -13.55 -9.85
N TYR A 260 -6.57 -13.85 -11.13
CA TYR A 260 -7.91 -13.88 -11.72
C TYR A 260 -8.70 -12.57 -11.54
N CYS A 261 -8.01 -11.44 -11.45
CA CYS A 261 -8.64 -10.13 -11.28
C CYS A 261 -9.00 -9.53 -12.64
N THR A 262 -10.16 -8.89 -12.71
CA THR A 262 -10.65 -8.23 -13.94
C THR A 262 -10.85 -6.75 -13.67
N LEU A 263 -9.98 -5.92 -14.22
CA LEU A 263 -10.02 -4.46 -14.04
C LEU A 263 -10.53 -3.81 -15.32
N ASN A 264 -11.64 -3.09 -15.23
CA ASN A 264 -12.30 -2.47 -16.38
C ASN A 264 -12.45 -0.95 -16.24
N SER A 265 -12.09 -0.38 -15.10
CA SER A 265 -12.56 0.97 -14.75
C SER A 265 -11.64 1.77 -13.83
N SER A 266 -10.63 1.13 -13.23
CA SER A 266 -9.64 1.77 -12.38
C SER A 266 -8.40 0.87 -12.26
N PRO A 267 -7.23 1.40 -11.84
CA PRO A 267 -6.07 0.57 -11.52
C PRO A 267 -6.37 -0.38 -10.36
N PHE A 268 -5.57 -1.44 -10.20
CA PHE A 268 -5.68 -2.31 -9.01
C PHE A 268 -5.20 -1.54 -7.78
N ILE A 269 -4.04 -0.93 -7.94
CA ILE A 269 -3.34 -0.18 -6.90
C ILE A 269 -3.26 1.27 -7.34
N TYR A 270 -3.80 2.16 -6.51
CA TYR A 270 -3.64 3.59 -6.63
C TYR A 270 -2.95 4.14 -5.40
N SER A 271 -1.83 4.83 -5.60
CA SER A 271 -1.11 5.52 -4.53
C SER A 271 -0.87 6.97 -4.91
N ASN A 272 -1.33 7.89 -4.06
CA ASN A 272 -1.20 9.33 -4.24
C ASN A 272 -0.48 9.95 -3.04
N SER A 273 0.56 10.74 -3.28
CA SER A 273 1.29 11.49 -2.24
C SER A 273 1.86 10.57 -1.14
N GLY A 274 3.02 9.93 -1.36
CA GLY A 274 3.63 9.00 -0.39
C GLY A 274 4.83 8.20 -0.93
N LEU A 275 5.27 7.15 -0.24
CA LEU A 275 6.21 6.14 -0.77
C LEU A 275 5.48 4.89 -1.22
N PHE A 276 5.93 4.27 -2.31
CA PHE A 276 5.38 2.99 -2.76
C PHE A 276 6.49 1.94 -2.96
N ASN A 277 6.38 0.84 -2.23
CA ASN A 277 7.31 -0.28 -2.28
C ASN A 277 6.55 -1.59 -2.54
N MET A 278 6.98 -2.36 -3.54
CA MET A 278 6.53 -3.73 -3.77
C MET A 278 7.75 -4.66 -3.77
N LYS A 279 8.01 -5.33 -2.65
CA LYS A 279 9.25 -6.11 -2.43
C LYS A 279 8.90 -7.58 -2.20
N LEU A 280 9.79 -8.51 -2.55
CA LEU A 280 9.71 -9.96 -2.27
C LEU A 280 8.57 -10.69 -3.00
N SER A 281 8.92 -11.76 -3.75
CA SER A 281 8.10 -12.80 -4.42
C SER A 281 6.60 -12.52 -4.60
N SER A 282 6.24 -11.33 -5.08
CA SER A 282 4.84 -11.01 -5.37
C SER A 282 4.50 -11.59 -6.72
N VAL A 283 3.33 -12.22 -6.83
CA VAL A 283 2.90 -12.94 -8.02
C VAL A 283 1.66 -12.26 -8.57
N VAL A 284 1.72 -11.78 -9.81
CA VAL A 284 0.61 -11.21 -10.55
C VAL A 284 0.29 -12.17 -11.69
N ASP A 285 -0.76 -12.98 -11.53
CA ASP A 285 -1.00 -14.13 -12.40
C ASP A 285 -2.44 -14.15 -12.94
N SER A 286 -2.60 -14.38 -14.24
CA SER A 286 -3.91 -14.61 -14.86
C SER A 286 -4.92 -13.47 -14.66
N ASN A 287 -4.45 -12.21 -14.70
CA ASN A 287 -5.31 -11.03 -14.56
C ASN A 287 -5.63 -10.41 -15.93
N ILE A 288 -6.79 -9.76 -16.03
CA ILE A 288 -7.26 -9.07 -17.23
C ILE A 288 -7.49 -7.59 -16.87
N ILE A 289 -6.76 -6.69 -17.51
CA ILE A 289 -6.91 -5.24 -17.36
C ILE A 289 -7.32 -4.65 -18.69
N ASN A 290 -8.61 -4.36 -18.80
CA ASN A 290 -9.23 -3.71 -19.93
C ASN A 290 -9.28 -2.18 -19.70
N ASN A 291 -9.37 -1.41 -20.78
CA ASN A 291 -9.71 0.03 -20.78
C ASN A 291 -8.60 1.03 -20.39
N GLY A 292 -7.34 0.79 -20.78
CA GLY A 292 -6.27 1.81 -20.68
C GLY A 292 -5.78 2.12 -19.25
N TYR A 293 -6.34 1.47 -18.24
CA TYR A 293 -5.89 1.59 -16.86
C TYR A 293 -4.65 0.72 -16.61
N PRO A 294 -3.66 1.19 -15.83
CA PRO A 294 -2.50 0.37 -15.45
C PRO A 294 -2.84 -0.57 -14.28
N PHE A 295 -2.07 -1.64 -14.05
CA PHE A 295 -2.17 -2.43 -12.82
C PHE A 295 -1.86 -1.59 -11.57
N VAL A 296 -0.75 -0.86 -11.61
CA VAL A 296 -0.36 0.11 -10.59
C VAL A 296 -0.35 1.52 -11.18
N LYS A 297 -1.07 2.45 -10.54
CA LYS A 297 -0.98 3.88 -10.81
C LYS A 297 -0.43 4.59 -9.58
N THR A 298 0.59 5.42 -9.78
CA THR A 298 1.14 6.23 -8.70
C THR A 298 1.19 7.71 -9.09
N LEU A 299 0.92 8.60 -8.14
CA LEU A 299 0.85 10.05 -8.31
C LEU A 299 1.60 10.80 -7.21
N ASN A 300 2.50 11.72 -7.54
CA ASN A 300 3.23 12.59 -6.58
C ASN A 300 3.90 11.84 -5.43
N VAL A 301 4.40 10.66 -5.74
CA VAL A 301 5.01 9.71 -4.81
C VAL A 301 6.54 9.86 -4.93
N GLY A 302 7.23 9.89 -3.79
CA GLY A 302 8.63 10.36 -3.69
C GLY A 302 9.70 9.27 -3.77
N ASP A 303 10.88 9.59 -3.23
CA ASP A 303 12.24 9.18 -3.65
C ASP A 303 12.54 7.71 -3.96
N ASN A 304 11.65 6.76 -3.65
CA ASN A 304 11.99 5.35 -3.64
C ASN A 304 10.83 4.42 -4.02
N PHE A 305 10.88 3.92 -5.26
CA PHE A 305 10.05 2.83 -5.74
C PHE A 305 10.90 1.59 -5.94
N PHE A 306 10.52 0.50 -5.29
CA PHE A 306 11.24 -0.76 -5.42
C PHE A 306 10.29 -1.83 -5.91
N TYR A 307 10.65 -2.47 -7.02
CA TYR A 307 10.11 -3.75 -7.47
C TYR A 307 11.23 -4.78 -7.41
N ASN A 308 11.08 -5.76 -6.52
CA ASN A 308 12.10 -6.79 -6.32
C ASN A 308 11.45 -8.18 -6.23
N ASN A 309 11.86 -9.08 -7.11
CA ASN A 309 11.36 -10.44 -7.25
C ASN A 309 9.84 -10.47 -7.54
N VAL A 310 9.40 -9.73 -8.55
CA VAL A 310 8.00 -9.72 -8.96
C VAL A 310 7.83 -10.65 -10.16
N ASN A 311 6.93 -11.63 -10.05
CA ASN A 311 6.57 -12.51 -11.15
C ASN A 311 5.23 -12.10 -11.76
N ILE A 312 5.19 -11.88 -13.06
CA ILE A 312 4.04 -11.40 -13.81
C ILE A 312 3.77 -12.44 -14.89
N THR A 313 2.70 -13.23 -14.73
CA THR A 313 2.42 -14.40 -15.59
C THR A 313 1.01 -14.43 -16.15
N ASN A 314 0.85 -14.84 -17.40
CA ASN A 314 -0.46 -15.14 -18.00
C ASN A 314 -1.46 -13.97 -17.98
N ASN A 315 -1.00 -12.72 -17.97
CA ASN A 315 -1.90 -11.57 -17.86
C ASN A 315 -2.19 -10.92 -19.22
N ILE A 316 -3.31 -10.21 -19.28
CA ILE A 316 -3.69 -9.34 -20.38
C ILE A 316 -3.77 -7.92 -19.83
N PHE A 317 -2.84 -7.05 -20.18
CA PHE A 317 -2.77 -5.68 -19.64
C PHE A 317 -2.63 -4.64 -20.74
N SER A 318 -3.18 -3.43 -20.53
CA SER A 318 -2.80 -2.28 -21.36
C SER A 318 -1.47 -1.68 -20.91
N LYS A 319 -1.28 -1.52 -19.60
CA LYS A 319 -0.05 -1.07 -18.94
C LYS A 319 0.10 -1.79 -17.61
N PHE A 320 1.33 -2.04 -17.18
CA PHE A 320 1.55 -2.56 -15.83
C PHE A 320 1.70 -1.41 -14.83
N LEU A 321 2.53 -0.43 -15.14
CA LEU A 321 2.80 0.71 -14.25
C LEU A 321 2.60 2.03 -14.98
N LEU A 322 1.92 2.97 -14.32
CA LEU A 322 1.96 4.40 -14.66
C LEU A 322 2.39 5.20 -13.44
N HIS A 323 3.51 5.91 -13.56
CA HIS A 323 3.96 6.88 -12.58
C HIS A 323 3.79 8.30 -13.15
N GLN A 324 3.11 9.15 -12.38
CA GLN A 324 2.85 10.55 -12.73
C GLN A 324 3.36 11.47 -11.62
N ASN A 325 4.10 12.51 -11.99
CA ASN A 325 4.47 13.60 -11.09
C ASN A 325 3.94 14.94 -11.63
N ASP A 326 2.94 15.52 -10.95
CA ASP A 326 2.17 16.67 -11.45
C ASP A 326 2.09 17.87 -10.48
N LYS A 327 2.62 17.77 -9.25
CA LYS A 327 2.58 18.85 -8.25
C LYS A 327 3.95 19.40 -7.86
N ILE A 328 3.99 20.71 -7.60
CA ILE A 328 5.16 21.50 -7.17
C ILE A 328 5.60 21.18 -5.72
N ASN A 329 4.69 20.69 -4.87
CA ASN A 329 4.99 20.37 -3.46
C ASN A 329 5.40 18.90 -3.25
N THR A 330 5.95 18.26 -4.27
CA THR A 330 6.49 16.90 -4.20
C THR A 330 7.85 16.89 -3.49
N PRO A 331 8.24 15.77 -2.85
CA PRO A 331 9.52 15.69 -2.16
C PRO A 331 10.70 16.00 -3.11
N PRO A 332 11.75 16.69 -2.62
CA PRO A 332 12.75 17.29 -3.48
C PRO A 332 13.74 16.27 -4.08
N SER A 333 13.87 16.34 -5.41
CA SER A 333 15.00 15.96 -6.25
C SER A 333 15.57 14.53 -6.12
N SER A 334 15.41 13.77 -7.22
CA SER A 334 15.94 12.45 -7.55
C SER A 334 15.15 11.25 -6.98
N THR A 335 14.02 10.96 -7.62
CA THR A 335 13.35 9.67 -7.44
C THR A 335 14.15 8.59 -8.14
N ILE A 336 14.64 7.61 -7.38
CA ILE A 336 15.25 6.42 -7.95
C ILE A 336 14.20 5.32 -8.01
N LEU A 337 13.89 4.85 -9.21
CA LEU A 337 13.09 3.65 -9.41
C LEU A 337 14.03 2.47 -9.60
N HIS A 338 13.95 1.54 -8.66
CA HIS A 338 14.76 0.34 -8.64
C HIS A 338 13.91 -0.87 -9.04
N LEU A 339 14.22 -1.46 -10.20
CA LEU A 339 13.60 -2.67 -10.73
C LEU A 339 14.65 -3.80 -10.69
N PHE A 340 14.86 -4.40 -9.52
CA PHE A 340 15.98 -5.33 -9.32
C PHE A 340 15.75 -6.71 -9.93
N SER A 341 14.51 -7.21 -9.94
CA SER A 341 14.21 -8.54 -10.48
C SER A 341 12.74 -8.65 -10.86
N ILE A 342 12.46 -8.78 -12.16
CA ILE A 342 11.12 -8.97 -12.71
C ILE A 342 11.15 -10.15 -13.67
N ILE A 343 10.22 -11.08 -13.48
CA ILE A 343 9.98 -12.21 -14.37
C ILE A 343 8.65 -11.96 -15.09
N ILE A 344 8.66 -11.99 -16.42
CA ILE A 344 7.50 -11.72 -17.28
C ILE A 344 7.29 -12.91 -18.22
N GLU A 345 6.26 -13.71 -17.98
CA GLU A 345 5.98 -14.92 -18.78
C GLU A 345 4.55 -14.92 -19.31
N ASN A 346 4.34 -15.22 -20.60
CA ASN A 346 3.00 -15.39 -21.19
C ASN A 346 2.05 -14.20 -21.03
N ASN A 347 2.55 -12.96 -21.13
CA ASN A 347 1.71 -11.77 -21.02
C ASN A 347 1.35 -11.21 -22.40
N ILE A 348 0.12 -10.71 -22.53
CA ILE A 348 -0.38 -10.01 -23.73
C ILE A 348 -0.55 -8.54 -23.38
N ILE A 349 0.17 -7.66 -24.09
CA ILE A 349 -0.05 -6.22 -23.95
C ILE A 349 -1.08 -5.77 -24.99
N THR A 350 -2.21 -5.25 -24.51
CA THR A 350 -3.30 -4.76 -25.36
C THR A 350 -3.11 -3.29 -25.69
N THR A 351 -3.44 -2.91 -26.92
CA THR A 351 -3.20 -1.55 -27.39
C THR A 351 -4.44 -0.67 -27.26
N ASP A 352 -4.36 0.42 -26.50
CA ASP A 352 -5.09 1.65 -26.84
C ASP A 352 -4.27 2.46 -27.86
N LYS A 353 -4.84 2.76 -29.03
CA LYS A 353 -4.15 3.53 -30.09
C LYS A 353 -4.10 5.02 -29.77
N ASN A 354 -5.00 5.51 -28.93
CA ASN A 354 -5.12 6.94 -28.62
C ASN A 354 -4.29 7.35 -27.40
N ASP A 355 -3.72 6.38 -26.69
CA ASP A 355 -2.98 6.62 -25.47
C ASP A 355 -1.47 6.72 -25.75
N PRO A 356 -0.86 7.92 -25.62
CA PRO A 356 0.56 8.13 -25.88
C PRO A 356 1.46 7.45 -24.85
N THR A 357 0.92 7.10 -23.68
CA THR A 357 1.64 6.40 -22.60
C THR A 357 1.41 4.89 -22.62
N ASN A 358 0.90 4.34 -23.72
CA ASN A 358 0.64 2.92 -23.83
C ASN A 358 1.94 2.10 -23.93
N SER A 359 2.46 1.70 -22.77
CA SER A 359 3.69 0.93 -22.57
C SER A 359 3.57 0.09 -21.30
N PHE A 360 4.42 -0.94 -21.17
CA PHE A 360 4.40 -1.77 -19.96
C PHE A 360 4.76 -0.94 -18.71
N PHE A 361 5.82 -0.14 -18.81
CA PHE A 361 6.18 0.88 -17.84
C PHE A 361 6.04 2.28 -18.45
N SER A 362 5.29 3.16 -17.80
CA SER A 362 5.05 4.52 -18.29
C SER A 362 5.36 5.55 -17.21
N PHE A 363 6.16 6.56 -17.58
CA PHE A 363 6.62 7.64 -16.71
C PHE A 363 6.23 8.98 -17.31
N GLN A 364 5.58 9.82 -16.51
CA GLN A 364 5.26 11.20 -16.87
C GLN A 364 5.70 12.12 -15.74
N ASN A 365 6.60 13.06 -16.04
CA ASN A 365 7.05 14.01 -15.04
C ASN A 365 6.97 15.43 -15.57
N TYR A 366 6.03 16.22 -15.05
CA TYR A 366 5.87 17.61 -15.48
C TYR A 366 6.71 18.60 -14.66
N GLN A 367 7.52 18.12 -13.71
CA GLN A 367 8.42 18.93 -12.89
C GLN A 367 9.87 18.95 -13.39
N GLY A 368 10.23 18.13 -14.39
CA GLY A 368 11.57 18.07 -14.96
C GLY A 368 12.63 17.38 -14.08
N ASP A 369 12.22 16.65 -13.04
CA ASP A 369 13.15 15.85 -12.23
C ASP A 369 13.77 14.70 -13.04
N SER A 370 14.96 14.30 -12.61
CA SER A 370 15.68 13.15 -13.17
C SER A 370 15.34 11.86 -12.41
N TYR A 371 15.10 10.78 -13.16
CA TYR A 371 14.93 9.44 -12.63
C TYR A 371 16.09 8.56 -13.01
N THR A 372 16.46 7.64 -12.13
CA THR A 372 17.30 6.51 -12.50
C THR A 372 16.44 5.26 -12.50
N LEU A 373 16.42 4.55 -13.64
CA LEU A 373 15.79 3.25 -13.84
C LEU A 373 16.87 2.18 -13.88
N SER A 374 17.03 1.46 -12.78
CA SER A 374 17.99 0.35 -12.71
C SER A 374 17.27 -0.97 -12.90
N PHE A 375 17.60 -1.67 -13.99
CA PHE A 375 17.18 -3.04 -14.26
C PHE A 375 18.35 -3.97 -14.01
N GLN A 376 18.32 -4.72 -12.90
CA GLN A 376 19.40 -5.66 -12.62
C GLN A 376 19.19 -6.99 -13.36
N SER A 377 17.97 -7.55 -13.28
CA SER A 377 17.64 -8.79 -13.96
C SER A 377 16.20 -8.74 -14.49
N LEU A 378 16.06 -8.82 -15.82
CA LEU A 378 14.77 -9.00 -16.48
C LEU A 378 14.79 -10.38 -17.13
N TYR A 379 13.82 -11.23 -16.81
CA TYR A 379 13.64 -12.51 -17.51
C TYR A 379 12.30 -12.51 -18.21
N SER A 380 12.31 -12.79 -19.51
CA SER A 380 11.09 -13.04 -20.27
C SER A 380 11.16 -14.42 -20.92
N ARG A 381 10.08 -15.18 -20.81
CA ARG A 381 9.90 -16.46 -21.49
C ARG A 381 8.57 -16.46 -22.22
N GLU A 382 8.55 -17.15 -23.36
CA GLU A 382 7.35 -17.38 -24.19
C GLU A 382 6.75 -16.07 -24.78
N ASN A 383 5.53 -16.13 -25.33
CA ASN A 383 4.95 -15.08 -26.17
C ASN A 383 4.67 -13.78 -25.39
N LEU A 384 5.62 -12.83 -25.38
CA LEU A 384 5.29 -11.42 -25.20
C LEU A 384 4.94 -10.82 -26.57
N ILE A 385 3.67 -10.51 -26.80
CA ILE A 385 3.23 -9.83 -28.02
C ILE A 385 3.08 -8.35 -27.72
N LEU A 386 4.05 -7.54 -28.16
CA LEU A 386 4.05 -6.08 -27.99
C LEU A 386 3.38 -5.32 -29.15
N GLY A 387 3.05 -5.98 -30.26
CA GLY A 387 2.64 -5.25 -31.47
C GLY A 387 3.67 -4.17 -31.85
N ASN A 388 3.22 -2.97 -32.22
CA ASN A 388 4.07 -1.79 -32.51
C ASN A 388 4.35 -0.91 -31.25
N LYS A 389 4.36 -1.48 -30.05
CA LYS A 389 4.44 -0.69 -28.80
C LYS A 389 5.80 -0.79 -28.12
N SER A 390 6.13 0.25 -27.35
CA SER A 390 7.30 0.33 -26.51
C SER A 390 7.11 -0.43 -25.19
N PHE A 391 8.20 -1.01 -24.69
CA PHE A 391 8.25 -1.55 -23.35
C PHE A 391 8.23 -0.42 -22.30
N ILE A 392 8.89 0.70 -22.62
CA ILE A 392 9.00 1.86 -21.75
C ILE A 392 8.55 3.14 -22.48
N SER A 393 7.71 3.93 -21.81
CA SER A 393 7.35 5.29 -22.24
C SER A 393 7.86 6.31 -21.22
N ASN A 394 8.50 7.38 -21.71
CA ASN A 394 8.96 8.50 -20.92
C ASN A 394 8.47 9.82 -21.50
N GLN A 395 7.77 10.63 -20.70
CA GLN A 395 7.33 11.95 -21.11
C GLN A 395 7.78 13.02 -20.12
N HIS A 396 8.33 14.10 -20.66
CA HIS A 396 8.78 15.30 -19.94
C HIS A 396 9.86 15.05 -18.86
N SER A 397 10.62 13.96 -18.94
CA SER A 397 11.57 13.60 -17.88
C SER A 397 12.96 13.22 -18.37
N ASN A 398 13.93 13.45 -17.49
CA ASN A 398 15.30 13.00 -17.69
C ASN A 398 15.44 11.61 -17.05
N ILE A 399 15.78 10.58 -17.82
CA ILE A 399 15.93 9.24 -17.29
C ILE A 399 17.31 8.67 -17.62
N THR A 400 18.00 8.18 -16.58
CA THR A 400 19.16 7.32 -16.74
C THR A 400 18.74 5.86 -16.57
N TYR A 401 18.86 5.07 -17.63
CA TYR A 401 18.70 3.62 -17.63
C TYR A 401 20.03 2.94 -17.33
N ARG A 402 20.02 2.06 -16.33
CA ARG A 402 21.16 1.18 -16.02
C ARG A 402 20.71 -0.27 -16.22
N LEU A 403 21.36 -0.96 -17.14
CA LEU A 403 21.05 -2.34 -17.52
C LEU A 403 22.28 -3.21 -17.24
N SER A 404 22.19 -4.16 -16.31
CA SER A 404 23.29 -5.11 -16.08
C SER A 404 23.14 -6.40 -16.89
N ASP A 405 21.96 -7.04 -16.87
CA ASP A 405 21.70 -8.30 -17.56
C ASP A 405 20.35 -8.25 -18.30
N LEU A 406 20.39 -8.10 -19.63
CA LEU A 406 19.20 -8.22 -20.47
C LEU A 406 19.08 -9.62 -21.10
N PRO A 407 17.86 -10.15 -21.25
CA PRO A 407 17.67 -11.33 -22.07
C PRO A 407 17.92 -10.97 -23.54
N SER A 408 18.81 -11.73 -24.20
CA SER A 408 19.15 -11.54 -25.62
C SER A 408 17.97 -11.69 -26.60
N CYS A 409 16.84 -12.22 -26.13
CA CYS A 409 15.62 -12.44 -26.89
C CYS A 409 14.54 -11.35 -26.72
N PHE A 410 14.83 -10.27 -25.99
CA PHE A 410 13.83 -9.28 -25.59
C PHE A 410 14.13 -7.86 -26.10
N PRO A 411 13.44 -7.38 -27.17
CA PRO A 411 13.61 -6.00 -27.60
C PRO A 411 12.92 -5.03 -26.64
N ILE A 412 13.70 -4.19 -25.94
CA ILE A 412 13.16 -3.07 -25.17
C ILE A 412 12.86 -1.92 -26.13
N GLY A 413 11.64 -1.84 -26.64
CA GLY A 413 11.19 -0.63 -27.35
C GLY A 413 11.08 0.56 -26.40
N MET A 414 11.50 1.75 -26.84
CA MET A 414 11.37 3.00 -26.07
C MET A 414 10.58 4.03 -26.87
N ASN A 415 9.64 4.70 -26.19
CA ASN A 415 8.93 5.86 -26.74
C ASN A 415 9.12 7.06 -25.80
N THR A 416 9.62 8.17 -26.34
CA THR A 416 9.89 9.36 -25.52
C THR A 416 9.31 10.65 -26.08
N GLU A 417 8.90 11.56 -25.21
CA GLU A 417 8.39 12.87 -25.61
C GLU A 417 8.99 13.97 -24.71
N TYR A 418 9.57 15.02 -25.30
CA TYR A 418 10.20 16.12 -24.56
C TYR A 418 11.12 15.66 -23.42
N SER A 419 11.96 14.66 -23.70
CA SER A 419 12.68 13.91 -22.67
C SER A 419 14.16 13.71 -23.04
N TYR A 420 15.01 13.62 -22.03
CA TYR A 420 16.38 13.15 -22.16
C TYR A 420 16.49 11.73 -21.60
N THR A 421 17.05 10.81 -22.37
CA THR A 421 17.20 9.40 -22.01
C THR A 421 18.66 8.99 -22.15
N GLU A 422 19.34 8.81 -21.03
CA GLU A 422 20.67 8.23 -20.96
C GLU A 422 20.56 6.72 -20.75
N ILE A 423 21.26 5.92 -21.54
CA ILE A 423 21.24 4.47 -21.47
C ILE A 423 22.68 3.98 -21.28
N SER A 424 22.90 3.33 -20.15
CA SER A 424 24.18 2.72 -19.78
C SER A 424 24.02 1.21 -19.66
N GLY A 425 24.83 0.45 -20.41
CA GLY A 425 24.78 -1.01 -20.42
C GLY A 425 25.94 -1.63 -21.19
N SER A 426 26.39 -2.81 -20.75
CA SER A 426 27.56 -3.51 -21.30
C SER A 426 27.27 -4.37 -22.52
N ASN A 427 26.01 -4.60 -22.91
CA ASN A 427 25.60 -5.46 -24.03
C ASN A 427 24.22 -5.04 -24.60
N ILE A 428 24.14 -3.92 -25.32
CA ILE A 428 22.91 -3.53 -26.04
C ILE A 428 23.01 -4.03 -27.49
N ASP A 429 22.82 -5.33 -27.70
CA ASP A 429 22.62 -5.88 -29.04
C ASP A 429 21.16 -5.68 -29.42
N SER A 430 20.87 -4.80 -30.39
CA SER A 430 19.50 -4.33 -30.51
C SER A 430 19.11 -3.88 -31.91
N ASN A 431 18.11 -4.57 -32.47
CA ASN A 431 17.17 -4.08 -33.47
C ASN A 431 16.06 -3.22 -32.81
N ILE A 432 16.37 -2.43 -31.76
CA ILE A 432 15.35 -1.72 -30.97
C ILE A 432 14.67 -0.63 -31.82
N PRO A 433 13.33 -0.62 -31.91
CA PRO A 433 12.61 0.53 -32.43
C PRO A 433 12.65 1.68 -31.40
N PHE A 434 13.28 2.79 -31.78
CA PHE A 434 13.18 4.05 -31.05
C PHE A 434 12.10 4.91 -31.69
N ALA A 435 11.15 5.34 -30.88
CA ALA A 435 10.19 6.36 -31.25
C ALA A 435 10.39 7.56 -30.34
N GLY A 436 10.35 8.76 -30.91
CA GLY A 436 10.53 9.95 -30.11
C GLY A 436 10.11 11.23 -30.81
N ASN A 437 9.64 12.18 -30.00
CA ASN A 437 9.36 13.54 -30.42
C ASN A 437 10.05 14.52 -29.46
N ASN A 438 10.85 15.44 -30.01
CA ASN A 438 11.71 16.37 -29.26
C ASN A 438 12.49 15.68 -28.15
N SER A 439 13.18 14.59 -28.49
CA SER A 439 13.83 13.72 -27.51
C SER A 439 15.33 13.53 -27.79
N ILE A 440 16.10 13.34 -26.72
CA ILE A 440 17.53 13.05 -26.82
C ILE A 440 17.79 11.66 -26.22
N PHE A 441 18.47 10.80 -26.96
CA PHE A 441 18.96 9.51 -26.51
C PHE A 441 20.48 9.54 -26.45
N SER A 442 21.07 9.17 -25.31
CA SER A 442 22.52 9.13 -25.11
C SER A 442 22.94 7.73 -24.65
N TYR A 443 23.83 7.08 -25.39
CA TYR A 443 24.37 5.77 -25.06
C TYR A 443 25.81 5.91 -24.58
N LEU A 444 26.10 5.28 -23.44
CA LEU A 444 27.45 5.14 -22.91
C LEU A 444 27.80 3.65 -22.90
N THR A 445 28.56 3.21 -23.90
CA THR A 445 29.10 1.86 -23.96
C THR A 445 30.35 1.83 -23.09
N GLY A 446 30.41 0.93 -22.11
CA GLY A 446 31.53 0.84 -21.16
C GLY A 446 32.83 0.31 -21.78
N GLY A 447 33.12 0.61 -23.05
CA GLY A 447 34.31 0.14 -23.79
C GLY A 447 34.17 -1.24 -24.45
N ILE A 448 32.97 -1.84 -24.44
CA ILE A 448 32.66 -3.08 -25.17
C ILE A 448 31.73 -2.70 -26.32
N PHE A 449 32.21 -2.82 -27.55
CA PHE A 449 31.51 -2.39 -28.77
C PHE A 449 30.21 -3.19 -28.97
N SER A 450 29.07 -2.65 -28.54
CA SER A 450 27.77 -3.02 -29.12
C SER A 450 27.44 -2.01 -30.21
N ILE A 451 27.47 -2.42 -31.47
CA ILE A 451 26.96 -1.60 -32.57
C ILE A 451 25.44 -1.53 -32.35
N ALA A 452 24.94 -0.36 -31.92
CA ALA A 452 23.51 -0.10 -31.98
C ALA A 452 23.07 -0.29 -33.43
N ASN A 453 22.22 -1.29 -33.73
CA ASN A 453 21.73 -1.45 -35.10
C ASN A 453 20.81 -0.27 -35.43
N THR A 454 21.34 0.64 -36.23
CA THR A 454 20.75 1.93 -36.58
C THR A 454 19.68 1.83 -37.67
N SER A 455 19.30 0.61 -38.11
CA SER A 455 18.43 0.40 -39.26
C SER A 455 16.93 0.62 -39.00
N ASN A 456 16.50 0.87 -37.75
CA ASN A 456 15.09 0.97 -37.35
C ASN A 456 14.67 2.38 -36.87
N TYR A 457 15.33 3.45 -37.36
CA TYR A 457 15.03 4.84 -36.98
C TYR A 457 13.75 5.44 -37.57
N ASP A 458 13.01 4.67 -38.39
CA ASP A 458 11.84 5.15 -39.14
C ASP A 458 10.68 5.70 -38.27
N TYR A 459 10.74 5.56 -36.94
CA TYR A 459 9.73 6.04 -36.00
C TYR A 459 10.15 7.27 -35.16
N CYS A 460 11.32 7.84 -35.42
CA CYS A 460 11.82 9.04 -34.73
C CYS A 460 11.59 10.30 -35.59
N SER A 461 10.50 11.03 -35.33
CA SER A 461 10.15 12.24 -36.08
C SER A 461 11.02 13.45 -35.74
N SER A 462 11.42 13.58 -34.47
CA SER A 462 12.30 14.65 -33.96
C SER A 462 13.12 14.10 -32.78
N CYS A 463 14.33 13.61 -33.05
CA CYS A 463 15.23 13.17 -31.99
C CYS A 463 16.72 13.31 -32.33
N LEU A 464 17.54 13.31 -31.29
CA LEU A 464 19.00 13.26 -31.34
C LEU A 464 19.47 11.96 -30.68
N ILE A 465 20.32 11.20 -31.37
CA ILE A 465 20.92 9.97 -30.85
C ILE A 465 22.43 10.16 -30.79
N ILE A 466 22.97 10.04 -29.58
CA ILE A 466 24.39 10.16 -29.25
C ILE A 466 24.87 8.79 -28.77
N VAL A 467 25.97 8.29 -29.33
CA VAL A 467 26.62 7.03 -28.89
C VAL A 467 28.07 7.35 -28.59
N ASP A 468 28.50 7.16 -27.34
CA ASP A 468 29.87 7.44 -26.89
C ASP A 468 30.35 8.83 -27.29
N GLN A 469 29.49 9.83 -27.06
CA GLN A 469 29.70 11.24 -27.42
C GLN A 469 29.63 11.56 -28.93
N ASP A 470 29.51 10.57 -29.81
CA ASP A 470 29.30 10.78 -31.24
C ASP A 470 27.82 10.91 -31.58
N ILE A 471 27.45 11.93 -32.35
CA ILE A 471 26.10 12.05 -32.93
C ILE A 471 25.95 11.02 -34.05
N LYS A 472 25.02 10.06 -33.89
CA LYS A 472 24.72 9.04 -34.90
C LYS A 472 23.45 9.36 -35.71
N TYR A 473 22.53 10.13 -35.14
CA TYR A 473 21.29 10.57 -35.79
C TYR A 473 20.84 11.91 -35.22
N ASN A 474 20.36 12.83 -36.05
CA ASN A 474 19.87 14.13 -35.61
C ASN A 474 18.76 14.67 -36.52
N THR A 475 17.56 14.81 -35.98
CA THR A 475 16.42 15.50 -36.59
C THR A 475 15.77 16.51 -35.64
N LEU A 476 16.45 16.90 -34.55
CA LEU A 476 16.00 17.94 -33.63
C LEU A 476 16.03 19.34 -34.26
#